data_AF-W9V204-F1
#
_entry.id   AF-W9V204-F1
#
_cell.length_a   1.000
_cell.length_b   1.000
_cell.length_c   1.000
_cell.angle_alpha   90.00
_cell.angle_beta   90.00
_cell.angle_gamma   90.00
#
_symmetry.space_group_name_H-M   'P 1'
#
loop_
_entity.id
_entity.type
_entity.pdbx_description
1 polymer ?
#
loop_
_entity_poly.entity_id
_entity_poly.type
_entity_poly.pdbx_seq_one_letter_code
_entity_poly.pdbx_strand_id
1 'polypeptide(L)'
;MIGNVGTTFTGADMSTKLKLLGVDVGSIGDAHGATPGALNYRYSNEIEGVYRRLVVSADGSKLLGAILVGDNSYYDTLLQYALNGIALPEHPESLILPDSSGMSSPSLGASALPYEATLCSCHNVTKGDICEAMNDGAVSLSDIKSMTKAATGCGGCAAMVKTVFESELEARGVQVDKSICEHFSHTRQELFHLVKVEGIQTFDELIERHGQGGGCEICKPAVASILASVWNEHVHEAKHLPLQDTNDTFMANMQKNGTYSVVPRIPGGEITPKMLIKIGEVGEKYNLYTKITGGQRIDLFGATLDELPLIWEELIAAGFETGHAYGKSLRTVKSCIGDTWCRYGVQDSMSMAIRLENRYKGMRSPHKVKMAVSGCTRECAEAQSKDIGVIATENGWNLYVCGNGGMKPRHADLFATDLDDETLIRYIDRVLMFYVYTADRLQRTSVWLENLQGGLKYLKEVVIDDSLGLAEELETRMQHIVDTYQCEWKTAINDSEKRKRFRSYVNASEPRKARIQLIEERGQLIPARMITEEEVA
;
A
#
# COMPACT_ATOMS: atom_id res chain seq x y z
N MET A 1 22.27 42.15 -15.35
CA MET A 1 23.68 41.74 -15.24
C MET A 1 23.81 40.33 -15.76
N ILE A 2 24.72 40.15 -16.71
CA ILE A 2 25.03 38.91 -17.42
C ILE A 2 26.08 38.16 -16.60
N GLY A 3 25.91 36.84 -16.45
CA GLY A 3 26.99 35.86 -16.23
C GLY A 3 27.69 35.88 -14.87
N ASN A 4 27.35 34.92 -14.01
CA ASN A 4 28.19 34.53 -12.88
C ASN A 4 29.41 33.75 -13.43
N VAL A 5 30.59 34.35 -13.44
CA VAL A 5 31.83 33.87 -14.13
C VAL A 5 32.51 32.71 -13.39
N GLY A 6 31.74 31.80 -12.79
CA GLY A 6 32.29 30.69 -11.99
C GLY A 6 31.59 29.34 -12.17
N THR A 7 30.53 29.27 -12.98
CA THR A 7 29.81 28.01 -13.24
C THR A 7 29.88 27.67 -14.72
N THR A 8 30.83 26.81 -15.05
CA THR A 8 30.96 26.20 -16.38
C THR A 8 30.01 25.00 -16.44
N PHE A 9 29.13 24.96 -17.44
CA PHE A 9 28.31 23.77 -17.71
C PHE A 9 29.23 22.62 -18.14
N THR A 10 29.33 21.57 -17.32
CA THR A 10 30.21 20.42 -17.55
C THR A 10 29.53 19.28 -18.34
N GLY A 11 28.26 19.44 -18.71
CA GLY A 11 27.45 18.45 -19.43
C GLY A 11 26.09 18.20 -18.75
N ALA A 12 25.21 17.49 -19.45
CA ALA A 12 23.95 16.96 -18.91
C ALA A 12 24.07 15.45 -18.76
N ASP A 13 23.34 14.86 -17.81
CA ASP A 13 23.21 13.41 -17.73
C ASP A 13 22.53 12.89 -19.00
N MET A 14 23.23 12.01 -19.71
CA MET A 14 22.76 11.38 -20.95
C MET A 14 22.14 9.99 -20.69
N SER A 15 21.95 9.60 -19.43
CA SER A 15 21.29 8.35 -19.08
C SER A 15 19.86 8.31 -19.60
N THR A 16 19.49 7.20 -20.25
CA THR A 16 18.17 7.03 -20.87
C THR A 16 17.65 5.64 -20.56
N LYS A 17 16.42 5.59 -20.06
CA LYS A 17 15.67 4.35 -19.82
C LYS A 17 14.47 4.35 -20.75
N LEU A 18 14.49 3.47 -21.75
CA LEU A 18 13.43 3.41 -22.77
C LEU A 18 12.65 2.11 -22.63
N LYS A 19 11.32 2.23 -22.56
CA LYS A 19 10.39 1.09 -22.60
C LYS A 19 9.87 0.95 -24.03
N LEU A 20 10.51 0.08 -24.82
CA LEU A 20 10.00 -0.35 -26.12
C LEU A 20 9.10 -1.57 -25.92
N LEU A 21 8.12 -1.76 -26.81
CA LEU A 21 7.20 -2.89 -26.76
C LEU A 21 7.98 -4.22 -26.78
N GLY A 22 8.08 -4.86 -25.61
CA GLY A 22 8.59 -6.22 -25.44
C GLY A 22 10.06 -6.38 -25.04
N VAL A 23 10.86 -5.30 -24.91
CA VAL A 23 12.25 -5.37 -24.42
C VAL A 23 12.60 -4.10 -23.65
N ASP A 24 13.00 -4.24 -22.39
CA ASP A 24 13.51 -3.14 -21.57
C ASP A 24 14.97 -2.83 -21.95
N VAL A 25 15.29 -1.55 -22.18
CA VAL A 25 16.65 -1.10 -22.51
C VAL A 25 17.06 0.07 -21.63
N GLY A 26 18.23 -0.04 -21.00
CA GLY A 26 18.84 0.99 -20.17
C GLY A 26 20.26 1.32 -20.63
N SER A 27 20.58 2.61 -20.72
CA SER A 27 21.94 3.09 -21.00
C SER A 27 22.35 4.13 -19.97
N ILE A 28 23.56 3.99 -19.43
CA ILE A 28 24.11 4.82 -18.36
C ILE A 28 25.48 5.34 -18.78
N GLY A 29 25.73 6.64 -18.60
CA GLY A 29 27.06 7.26 -18.76
C GLY A 29 27.74 6.97 -20.10
N ASP A 30 29.05 6.70 -20.05
CA ASP A 30 29.85 6.27 -21.21
C ASP A 30 29.59 4.78 -21.56
N ALA A 31 28.35 4.49 -21.96
CA ALA A 31 27.86 3.15 -22.22
C ALA A 31 28.62 2.42 -23.35
N HIS A 32 29.27 3.17 -24.24
CA HIS A 32 30.02 2.62 -25.36
C HIS A 32 31.53 2.48 -25.10
N GLY A 33 32.07 3.12 -24.04
CA GLY A 33 33.49 3.11 -23.72
C GLY A 33 34.33 4.01 -24.62
N ALA A 34 33.83 5.23 -24.86
CA ALA A 34 34.56 6.28 -25.57
C ALA A 34 35.76 6.80 -24.77
N THR A 35 35.77 6.62 -23.44
CA THR A 35 36.86 6.99 -22.55
C THR A 35 38.11 6.16 -22.86
N PRO A 36 39.26 6.79 -23.18
CA PRO A 36 40.49 6.07 -23.49
C PRO A 36 40.93 5.15 -22.34
N GLY A 37 41.21 3.89 -22.66
CA GLY A 37 41.65 2.89 -21.67
C GLY A 37 40.53 2.23 -20.87
N ALA A 38 39.26 2.50 -21.17
CA ALA A 38 38.13 1.86 -20.48
C ALA A 38 38.10 0.34 -20.68
N LEU A 39 37.82 -0.39 -19.61
CA LEU A 39 37.67 -1.86 -19.61
C LEU A 39 36.19 -2.25 -19.62
N ASN A 40 35.89 -3.48 -20.04
CA ASN A 40 34.51 -3.91 -20.26
C ASN A 40 34.22 -5.29 -19.68
N TYR A 41 33.11 -5.41 -18.95
CA TYR A 41 32.51 -6.69 -18.57
C TYR A 41 31.22 -6.90 -19.35
N ARG A 42 30.95 -8.13 -19.81
CA ARG A 42 29.74 -8.45 -20.59
C ARG A 42 29.12 -9.74 -20.10
N TYR A 43 27.80 -9.73 -19.97
CA TYR A 43 26.96 -10.88 -19.70
C TYR A 43 25.90 -10.97 -20.80
N SER A 44 25.70 -12.16 -21.35
CA SER A 44 24.71 -12.42 -22.41
C SER A 44 24.05 -13.76 -22.18
N ASN A 45 22.73 -13.77 -22.12
CA ASN A 45 21.90 -14.97 -22.09
C ASN A 45 20.93 -14.92 -23.27
N GLU A 46 21.20 -15.70 -24.31
CA GLU A 46 20.41 -15.71 -25.54
C GLU A 46 19.04 -16.37 -25.35
N ILE A 47 18.90 -17.30 -24.40
CA ILE A 47 17.63 -17.98 -24.11
C ILE A 47 16.66 -17.02 -23.39
N GLU A 48 17.18 -16.22 -22.46
CA GLU A 48 16.39 -15.23 -21.71
C GLU A 48 16.30 -13.86 -22.43
N GLY A 49 17.04 -13.68 -23.53
CA GLY A 49 17.10 -12.41 -24.26
C GLY A 49 17.75 -11.27 -23.47
N VAL A 50 18.65 -11.59 -22.53
CA VAL A 50 19.31 -10.63 -21.64
C VAL A 50 20.71 -10.32 -22.12
N TYR A 51 21.04 -9.02 -22.21
CA TYR A 51 22.41 -8.55 -22.42
C TYR A 51 22.74 -7.42 -21.45
N ARG A 52 23.87 -7.53 -20.76
CA ARG A 52 24.36 -6.51 -19.83
C ARG A 52 25.83 -6.23 -20.08
N ARG A 53 26.22 -4.96 -20.05
CA ARG A 53 27.59 -4.50 -20.21
C ARG A 53 27.91 -3.46 -19.15
N LEU A 54 29.07 -3.59 -18.52
CA LEU A 54 29.69 -2.55 -17.72
C LEU A 54 30.90 -1.99 -18.45
N VAL A 55 31.07 -0.68 -18.37
CA VAL A 55 32.24 0.06 -18.82
C VAL A 55 32.89 0.68 -17.59
N VAL A 56 34.13 0.30 -17.31
CA VAL A 56 34.86 0.73 -16.11
C VAL A 56 36.14 1.47 -16.47
N SER A 57 36.69 2.25 -15.54
CA SER A 57 37.95 2.98 -15.70
C SER A 57 39.14 2.04 -15.94
N ALA A 58 40.25 2.59 -16.45
CA ALA A 58 41.45 1.81 -16.80
C ALA A 58 42.07 1.07 -15.60
N ASP A 59 41.87 1.58 -14.39
CA ASP A 59 42.29 1.00 -13.11
C ASP A 59 41.22 0.09 -12.48
N GLY A 60 40.06 -0.07 -13.12
CA GLY A 60 38.94 -0.88 -12.64
C GLY A 60 38.19 -0.30 -11.43
N SER A 61 38.52 0.91 -10.98
CA SER A 61 38.01 1.46 -9.72
C SER A 61 36.63 2.11 -9.82
N LYS A 62 36.22 2.59 -11.00
CA LYS A 62 34.99 3.37 -11.20
C LYS A 62 34.15 2.86 -12.37
N LEU A 63 32.83 2.96 -12.23
CA LEU A 63 31.89 2.70 -13.31
C LEU A 63 31.75 3.96 -14.18
N LEU A 64 32.11 3.85 -15.45
CA LEU A 64 31.99 4.93 -16.43
C LEU A 64 30.66 4.89 -17.18
N GLY A 65 30.11 3.69 -17.39
CA GLY A 65 28.82 3.51 -18.05
C GLY A 65 28.34 2.05 -18.06
N ALA A 66 27.10 1.86 -18.50
CA ALA A 66 26.49 0.53 -18.59
C ALA A 66 25.44 0.45 -19.70
N ILE A 67 25.24 -0.74 -20.26
CA ILE A 67 24.13 -1.08 -21.15
C ILE A 67 23.39 -2.28 -20.56
N LEU A 68 22.07 -2.19 -20.48
CA LEU A 68 21.19 -3.29 -20.07
C LEU A 68 20.09 -3.47 -21.13
N VAL A 69 19.84 -4.71 -21.51
CA VAL A 69 18.83 -5.13 -22.49
C VAL A 69 18.13 -6.36 -21.93
N GLY A 70 16.80 -6.37 -21.96
CA GLY A 70 15.97 -7.46 -21.44
C GLY A 70 15.60 -7.24 -19.97
N ASP A 71 16.57 -7.38 -19.06
CA ASP A 71 16.36 -7.20 -17.61
C ASP A 71 17.09 -5.96 -17.06
N ASN A 72 16.30 -4.96 -16.64
CA ASN A 72 16.74 -3.68 -16.11
C ASN A 72 16.69 -3.59 -14.57
N SER A 73 16.50 -4.69 -13.84
CA SER A 73 16.46 -4.68 -12.36
C SER A 73 17.74 -4.12 -11.72
N TYR A 74 18.88 -4.19 -12.42
CA TYR A 74 20.18 -3.69 -11.99
C TYR A 74 20.43 -2.20 -12.33
N TYR A 75 19.53 -1.57 -13.11
CA TYR A 75 19.72 -0.22 -13.65
C TYR A 75 19.92 0.82 -12.55
N ASP A 76 19.05 0.84 -11.54
CA ASP A 76 19.08 1.90 -10.52
C ASP A 76 20.36 1.81 -9.67
N THR A 77 20.80 0.60 -9.33
CA THR A 77 22.07 0.34 -8.64
C THR A 77 23.26 0.84 -9.45
N LEU A 78 23.36 0.42 -10.72
CA LEU A 78 24.45 0.83 -11.61
C LEU A 78 24.45 2.34 -11.87
N LEU A 79 23.27 2.96 -11.91
CA LEU A 79 23.14 4.41 -12.03
C LEU A 79 23.75 5.11 -10.81
N GLN A 80 23.55 4.59 -9.60
CA GLN A 80 24.17 5.15 -8.40
C GLN A 80 25.70 5.03 -8.41
N TYR A 81 26.24 3.89 -8.88
CA TYR A 81 27.69 3.73 -9.03
C TYR A 81 28.29 4.75 -10.01
N ALA A 82 27.62 4.96 -11.15
CA ALA A 82 28.09 5.89 -12.17
C ALA A 82 27.95 7.37 -11.73
N LEU A 83 26.80 7.77 -11.17
CA LEU A 83 26.53 9.15 -10.80
C LEU A 83 27.38 9.63 -9.62
N ASN A 84 27.58 8.77 -8.61
CA ASN A 84 28.27 9.15 -7.38
C ASN A 84 29.76 8.72 -7.38
N GLY A 85 30.26 8.13 -8.47
CA GLY A 85 31.65 7.68 -8.56
C GLY A 85 32.05 6.67 -7.48
N ILE A 86 31.10 5.81 -7.07
CA ILE A 86 31.29 4.81 -6.01
C ILE A 86 32.37 3.82 -6.47
N ALA A 87 33.30 3.48 -5.57
CA ALA A 87 34.33 2.48 -5.84
C ALA A 87 33.69 1.12 -6.16
N LEU A 88 34.10 0.51 -7.27
CA LEU A 88 33.61 -0.81 -7.67
C LEU A 88 34.11 -1.89 -6.70
N PRO A 89 33.31 -2.97 -6.50
CA PRO A 89 33.75 -4.13 -5.72
C PRO A 89 34.95 -4.80 -6.40
N GLU A 90 35.68 -5.64 -5.64
CA GLU A 90 36.85 -6.39 -6.13
C GLU A 90 36.55 -7.22 -7.39
N HIS A 91 35.29 -7.67 -7.54
CA HIS A 91 34.75 -8.36 -8.71
C HIS A 91 33.59 -7.55 -9.33
N PRO A 92 33.86 -6.55 -10.20
CA PRO A 92 32.82 -5.70 -10.80
C PRO A 92 31.78 -6.46 -11.62
N GLU A 93 32.15 -7.60 -12.20
CA GLU A 93 31.26 -8.48 -12.95
C GLU A 93 30.07 -8.98 -12.12
N SER A 94 30.22 -9.07 -10.79
CA SER A 94 29.13 -9.46 -9.88
C SER A 94 27.92 -8.51 -9.96
N LEU A 95 28.11 -7.26 -10.39
CA LEU A 95 27.04 -6.27 -10.54
C LEU A 95 26.15 -6.51 -11.78
N ILE A 96 26.53 -7.43 -12.68
CA ILE A 96 25.75 -7.77 -13.88
C ILE A 96 25.46 -9.26 -14.04
N LEU A 97 26.02 -10.13 -13.21
CA LEU A 97 25.78 -11.57 -13.26
C LEU A 97 24.43 -11.93 -12.58
N PRO A 98 23.75 -13.00 -13.01
CA PRO A 98 22.56 -13.50 -12.33
C PRO A 98 22.91 -14.12 -10.97
N ASP A 99 22.06 -13.90 -9.96
CA ASP A 99 22.16 -14.53 -8.64
C ASP A 99 22.02 -16.05 -8.79
N SER A 100 23.15 -16.77 -8.79
CA SER A 100 23.19 -18.24 -8.94
C SER A 100 23.66 -18.97 -7.67
N SER A 101 23.99 -18.25 -6.60
CA SER A 101 24.68 -18.86 -5.45
C SER A 101 24.31 -18.27 -4.08
N GLY A 102 23.08 -17.79 -3.86
CA GLY A 102 22.63 -17.33 -2.53
C GLY A 102 23.42 -16.15 -1.93
N MET A 103 24.42 -15.64 -2.64
CA MET A 103 25.05 -14.34 -2.43
C MET A 103 24.24 -13.37 -3.27
N SER A 104 23.38 -12.61 -2.61
CA SER A 104 22.68 -11.47 -3.19
C SER A 104 23.68 -10.55 -3.87
N SER A 105 23.41 -10.18 -5.12
CA SER A 105 23.98 -8.98 -5.72
C SER A 105 23.85 -7.82 -4.72
N PRO A 106 24.93 -7.08 -4.40
CA PRO A 106 24.89 -6.07 -3.36
C PRO A 106 23.94 -4.93 -3.77
N SER A 107 22.69 -5.00 -3.33
CA SER A 107 21.81 -3.83 -3.29
C SER A 107 22.45 -2.84 -2.33
N LEU A 108 22.70 -1.61 -2.77
CA LEU A 108 23.10 -0.53 -1.86
C LEU A 108 22.02 -0.36 -0.77
N GLY A 109 22.25 -0.93 0.41
CA GLY A 109 21.43 -0.67 1.59
C GLY A 109 21.51 0.81 1.96
N ALA A 110 20.53 1.32 2.73
CA ALA A 110 20.50 2.72 3.18
C ALA A 110 21.81 3.15 3.88
N SER A 111 22.50 2.21 4.52
CA SER A 111 23.82 2.34 5.14
C SER A 111 24.96 2.53 4.13
N ALA A 112 24.87 1.95 2.92
CA ALA A 112 25.91 2.02 1.89
C ALA A 112 25.84 3.29 1.02
N LEU A 113 24.78 4.10 1.15
CA LEU A 113 24.65 5.35 0.41
C LEU A 113 25.74 6.36 0.84
N PRO A 114 26.39 7.06 -0.12
CA PRO A 114 27.35 8.12 0.18
C PRO A 114 26.65 9.36 0.77
N TYR A 115 27.41 10.24 1.43
CA TYR A 115 26.89 11.46 2.06
C TYR A 115 26.19 12.37 1.04
N GLU A 116 26.68 12.42 -0.19
CA GLU A 116 26.18 13.28 -1.25
C GLU A 116 24.88 12.74 -1.90
N ALA A 117 24.48 11.51 -1.58
CA ALA A 117 23.31 10.87 -2.17
C ALA A 117 22.03 11.67 -1.88
N THR A 118 21.37 12.17 -2.92
CA THR A 118 20.11 12.91 -2.78
C THR A 118 18.97 11.97 -2.39
N LEU A 119 18.35 12.23 -1.24
CA LEU A 119 17.22 11.46 -0.71
C LEU A 119 15.87 12.15 -0.96
N CYS A 120 15.84 13.49 -1.00
CA CYS A 120 14.64 14.28 -1.24
C CYS A 120 14.85 15.25 -2.41
N SER A 121 14.33 14.95 -3.59
CA SER A 121 14.46 15.83 -4.75
C SER A 121 13.67 17.13 -4.63
N CYS A 122 12.54 17.15 -3.91
CA CYS A 122 11.71 18.36 -3.79
C CYS A 122 12.37 19.49 -2.99
N HIS A 123 13.22 19.13 -2.02
CA HIS A 123 13.91 20.07 -1.14
C HIS A 123 15.44 19.93 -1.23
N ASN A 124 15.92 19.14 -2.20
CA ASN A 124 17.32 18.84 -2.45
C ASN A 124 18.12 18.39 -1.21
N VAL A 125 17.55 17.48 -0.42
CA VAL A 125 18.17 16.97 0.83
C VAL A 125 18.95 15.69 0.52
N THR A 126 20.19 15.64 0.96
CA THR A 126 21.13 14.52 0.85
C THR A 126 21.16 13.66 2.11
N LYS A 127 21.84 12.50 2.05
CA LYS A 127 22.14 11.71 3.25
C LYS A 127 22.98 12.51 4.25
N GLY A 128 23.94 13.30 3.77
CA GLY A 128 24.79 14.14 4.59
C GLY A 128 24.00 15.15 5.40
N ASP A 129 23.01 15.80 4.79
CA ASP A 129 22.12 16.74 5.49
C ASP A 129 21.34 16.06 6.62
N ILE A 130 20.94 14.78 6.46
CA ILE A 130 20.33 14.00 7.53
C ILE A 130 21.35 13.71 8.64
N CYS A 131 22.54 13.23 8.28
CA CYS A 131 23.60 12.93 9.24
C CYS A 131 24.03 14.16 10.04
N GLU A 132 24.11 15.34 9.40
CA GLU A 132 24.37 16.63 10.03
C GLU A 132 23.23 17.05 10.96
N ALA A 133 21.98 16.98 10.52
CA ALA A 133 20.84 17.27 11.39
C ALA A 133 20.82 16.39 12.66
N MET A 134 21.25 15.13 12.55
CA MET A 134 21.42 14.26 13.71
C MET A 134 22.58 14.67 14.62
N ASN A 135 23.71 15.11 14.05
CA ASN A 135 24.83 15.65 14.83
C ASN A 135 24.42 16.92 15.58
N ASP A 136 23.53 17.71 15.01
CA ASP A 136 22.94 18.91 15.60
C ASP A 136 21.82 18.61 16.61
N GLY A 137 21.55 17.33 16.90
CA GLY A 137 20.65 16.89 17.97
C GLY A 137 19.30 16.35 17.52
N ALA A 138 19.07 16.10 16.22
CA ALA A 138 17.86 15.42 15.76
C ALA A 138 17.81 13.96 16.25
N VAL A 139 16.86 13.67 17.15
CA VAL A 139 16.66 12.33 17.73
C VAL A 139 15.37 11.66 17.24
N SER A 140 14.57 12.36 16.44
CA SER A 140 13.36 11.82 15.83
C SER A 140 13.21 12.19 14.36
N LEU A 141 12.37 11.44 13.63
CA LEU A 141 11.99 11.80 12.26
C LEU A 141 11.28 13.15 12.16
N SER A 142 10.60 13.59 13.23
CA SER A 142 9.99 14.91 13.27
C SER A 142 11.06 16.00 13.24
N ASP A 143 12.15 15.79 13.97
CA ASP A 143 13.30 16.70 14.00
C ASP A 143 14.00 16.73 12.64
N ILE A 144 14.21 15.57 12.01
CA ILE A 144 14.75 15.53 10.64
C ILE A 144 13.86 16.31 9.67
N LYS A 145 12.53 16.14 9.74
CA LYS A 145 11.59 16.88 8.88
C LYS A 145 11.61 18.38 9.16
N SER A 146 11.72 18.80 10.42
CA SER A 146 11.73 20.22 10.78
C SER A 146 13.04 20.91 10.37
N MET A 147 14.17 20.22 10.53
CA MET A 147 15.51 20.75 10.25
C MET A 147 15.85 20.70 8.76
N THR A 148 15.56 19.60 8.07
CA THR A 148 15.95 19.41 6.65
C THR A 148 14.83 19.71 5.65
N LYS A 149 13.58 19.83 6.11
CA LYS A 149 12.36 19.86 5.27
C LYS A 149 12.14 18.60 4.43
N ALA A 150 12.97 17.56 4.53
CA ALA A 150 12.73 16.31 3.82
C ALA A 150 11.34 15.75 4.15
N ALA A 151 10.67 15.13 3.17
CA ALA A 151 9.34 14.54 3.30
C ALA A 151 8.17 15.50 3.64
N THR A 152 8.39 16.83 3.67
CA THR A 152 7.32 17.83 3.92
C THR A 152 6.63 18.34 2.65
N GLY A 153 7.24 18.17 1.47
CA GLY A 153 6.69 18.61 0.18
C GLY A 153 5.73 17.58 -0.43
N CYS A 154 6.25 16.69 -1.28
CA CYS A 154 5.44 15.62 -1.92
C CYS A 154 5.28 14.37 -1.05
N GLY A 155 6.05 14.24 0.04
CA GLY A 155 6.08 13.07 0.92
C GLY A 155 6.75 11.81 0.33
N GLY A 156 7.21 11.84 -0.92
CA GLY A 156 7.74 10.69 -1.66
C GLY A 156 8.95 9.99 -1.01
N CYS A 157 9.83 10.79 -0.41
CA CYS A 157 11.06 10.33 0.23
C CYS A 157 10.90 9.90 1.69
N ALA A 158 9.72 10.03 2.31
CA ALA A 158 9.52 9.83 3.75
C ALA A 158 10.01 8.47 4.25
N ALA A 159 9.75 7.40 3.50
CA ALA A 159 10.19 6.06 3.84
C ALA A 159 11.72 5.91 3.75
N MET A 160 12.34 6.46 2.71
CA MET A 160 13.79 6.38 2.50
C MET A 160 14.56 7.21 3.54
N VAL A 161 14.07 8.41 3.84
CA VAL A 161 14.58 9.27 4.93
C VAL A 161 14.49 8.55 6.27
N LYS A 162 13.37 7.87 6.55
CA LYS A 162 13.19 7.03 7.74
C LYS A 162 14.23 5.91 7.81
N THR A 163 14.37 5.12 6.74
CA THR A 163 15.32 4.00 6.72
C THR A 163 16.77 4.46 6.90
N VAL A 164 17.17 5.56 6.25
CA VAL A 164 18.51 6.14 6.43
C VAL A 164 18.69 6.61 7.87
N PHE A 165 17.75 7.38 8.42
CA PHE A 165 17.81 7.88 9.78
C PHE A 165 17.92 6.75 10.82
N GLU A 166 17.08 5.71 10.71
CA GLU A 166 17.12 4.55 11.61
C GLU A 166 18.42 3.77 11.49
N SER A 167 18.90 3.55 10.26
CA SER A 167 20.18 2.86 10.02
C SER A 167 21.38 3.64 10.61
N GLU A 168 21.36 4.97 10.55
CA GLU A 168 22.42 5.82 11.12
C GLU A 168 22.34 5.89 12.66
N LEU A 169 21.14 5.81 13.25
CA LEU A 169 20.97 5.68 14.71
C LEU A 169 21.56 4.36 15.21
N GLU A 170 21.23 3.25 14.54
CA GLU A 170 21.77 1.92 14.87
C GLU A 170 23.30 1.88 14.73
N ALA A 171 23.85 2.49 13.66
CA ALA A 171 25.30 2.59 13.45
C ALA A 171 26.02 3.38 14.56
N ARG A 172 25.32 4.33 15.21
CA ARG A 172 25.83 5.10 16.35
C ARG A 172 25.59 4.42 17.70
N GLY A 173 25.11 3.19 17.71
CA GLY A 173 24.83 2.42 18.92
C GLY A 173 23.62 2.92 19.72
N VAL A 174 22.78 3.76 19.12
CA VAL A 174 21.52 4.20 19.72
C VAL A 174 20.48 3.10 19.47
N GLN A 175 19.95 2.50 20.55
CA GLN A 175 18.82 1.58 20.41
C GLN A 175 17.62 2.34 19.86
N VAL A 176 17.15 1.95 18.68
CA VAL A 176 15.92 2.47 18.10
C VAL A 176 14.76 1.90 18.89
N ASP A 177 14.09 2.76 19.66
CA ASP A 177 12.86 2.40 20.35
C ASP A 177 11.76 2.08 19.32
N LYS A 178 11.30 0.82 19.32
CA LYS A 178 10.23 0.33 18.43
C LYS A 178 8.85 0.41 19.07
N SER A 179 8.77 1.01 20.26
CA SER A 179 7.52 1.30 20.94
C SER A 179 6.57 2.10 20.05
N ILE A 180 5.28 1.82 20.17
CA ILE A 180 4.28 2.47 19.32
C ILE A 180 4.18 3.98 19.59
N CYS A 181 4.30 4.39 20.86
CA CYS A 181 4.31 5.76 21.35
C CYS A 181 4.61 5.78 22.87
N GLU A 182 4.68 6.96 23.47
CA GLU A 182 4.91 7.17 24.91
C GLU A 182 3.93 6.44 25.86
N HIS A 183 2.74 6.06 25.38
CA HIS A 183 1.72 5.37 26.17
C HIS A 183 1.96 3.86 26.29
N PHE A 184 2.70 3.25 25.36
CA PHE A 184 2.94 1.81 25.31
C PHE A 184 4.36 1.54 24.85
N SER A 185 5.19 0.98 25.74
CA SER A 185 6.56 0.57 25.45
C SER A 185 6.62 -0.77 24.68
N HIS A 186 5.67 -0.97 23.77
CA HIS A 186 5.46 -2.20 23.01
C HIS A 186 5.30 -1.87 21.52
N THR A 187 5.78 -2.77 20.68
CA THR A 187 5.47 -2.79 19.25
C THR A 187 3.99 -3.13 19.02
N ARG A 188 3.46 -2.86 17.82
CA ARG A 188 2.10 -3.30 17.45
C ARG A 188 1.94 -4.81 17.60
N GLN A 189 2.94 -5.58 17.16
CA GLN A 189 2.91 -7.03 17.19
C GLN A 189 2.80 -7.55 18.63
N GLU A 190 3.59 -7.01 19.56
CA GLU A 190 3.52 -7.37 20.98
C GLU A 190 2.14 -7.04 21.57
N LEU A 191 1.61 -5.83 21.30
CA LEU A 191 0.26 -5.47 21.75
C LEU A 191 -0.81 -6.40 21.18
N PHE A 192 -0.68 -6.83 19.92
CA PHE A 192 -1.59 -7.81 19.33
C PHE A 192 -1.56 -9.14 20.09
N HIS A 193 -0.37 -9.64 20.42
CA HIS A 193 -0.23 -10.87 21.19
C HIS A 193 -0.76 -10.73 22.61
N LEU A 194 -0.50 -9.61 23.30
CA LEU A 194 -1.03 -9.34 24.64
C LEU A 194 -2.56 -9.34 24.65
N VAL A 195 -3.18 -8.61 23.71
CA VAL A 195 -4.66 -8.57 23.57
C VAL A 195 -5.23 -9.96 23.38
N LYS A 196 -4.59 -10.76 22.51
CA LYS A 196 -5.07 -12.10 22.18
C LYS A 196 -4.89 -13.10 23.33
N VAL A 197 -3.70 -13.14 23.94
CA VAL A 197 -3.35 -14.14 24.96
C VAL A 197 -4.08 -13.87 26.27
N GLU A 198 -4.19 -12.61 26.67
CA GLU A 198 -4.88 -12.23 27.91
C GLU A 198 -6.39 -12.05 27.74
N GLY A 199 -6.89 -12.09 26.50
CA GLY A 199 -8.32 -11.93 26.22
C GLY A 199 -8.84 -10.51 26.45
N ILE A 200 -7.98 -9.50 26.31
CA ILE A 200 -8.33 -8.09 26.58
C ILE A 200 -9.32 -7.58 25.52
N GLN A 201 -10.42 -6.97 25.95
CA GLN A 201 -11.49 -6.54 25.04
C GLN A 201 -11.68 -5.02 24.95
N THR A 202 -10.99 -4.24 25.78
CA THR A 202 -11.15 -2.79 25.85
C THR A 202 -9.79 -2.09 25.83
N PHE A 203 -9.78 -0.84 25.38
CA PHE A 203 -8.57 -0.01 25.46
C PHE A 203 -8.17 0.30 26.91
N ASP A 204 -9.16 0.54 27.77
CA ASP A 204 -8.92 0.87 29.18
C ASP A 204 -8.21 -0.27 29.91
N GLU A 205 -8.63 -1.52 29.69
CA GLU A 205 -7.95 -2.70 30.24
C GLU A 205 -6.53 -2.86 29.70
N LEU A 206 -6.33 -2.61 28.39
CA LEU A 206 -5.00 -2.71 27.78
C LEU A 206 -4.02 -1.66 28.33
N ILE A 207 -4.45 -0.40 28.41
CA ILE A 207 -3.59 0.70 28.85
C ILE A 207 -3.32 0.63 30.35
N GLU A 208 -4.26 0.14 31.16
CA GLU A 208 -4.05 -0.06 32.60
C GLU A 208 -2.99 -1.14 32.88
N ARG A 209 -2.97 -2.22 32.09
CA ARG A 209 -2.05 -3.35 32.32
C ARG A 209 -0.68 -3.16 31.67
N HIS A 210 -0.67 -2.63 30.44
CA HIS A 210 0.51 -2.67 29.56
C HIS A 210 0.95 -1.29 29.08
N GLY A 211 0.34 -0.22 29.59
CA GLY A 211 0.62 1.15 29.17
C GLY A 211 0.53 2.17 30.30
N GLN A 212 0.44 3.43 29.90
CA GLN A 212 0.32 4.57 30.80
C GLN A 212 -0.42 5.74 30.13
N GLY A 213 -1.07 6.59 30.93
CA GLY A 213 -1.78 7.79 30.43
C GLY A 213 -3.16 7.48 29.83
N GLY A 214 -3.63 8.34 28.92
CA GLY A 214 -4.99 8.26 28.32
C GLY A 214 -5.04 7.91 26.84
N GLY A 215 -3.88 7.61 26.24
CA GLY A 215 -3.71 7.32 24.81
C GLY A 215 -3.75 8.54 23.90
N CYS A 216 -3.15 8.41 22.71
CA CYS A 216 -3.06 9.45 21.68
C CYS A 216 -3.60 8.99 20.31
N GLU A 217 -3.50 9.86 19.31
CA GLU A 217 -3.89 9.62 17.91
C GLU A 217 -3.10 8.49 17.21
N ILE A 218 -2.02 7.99 17.83
CA ILE A 218 -1.24 6.86 17.31
C ILE A 218 -1.74 5.54 17.89
N CYS A 219 -1.74 5.40 19.23
CA CYS A 219 -2.06 4.12 19.86
C CYS A 219 -3.56 3.79 19.82
N LYS A 220 -4.45 4.79 19.90
CA LYS A 220 -5.90 4.54 19.90
C LYS A 220 -6.37 3.86 18.60
N PRO A 221 -6.08 4.37 17.39
CA PRO A 221 -6.47 3.68 16.16
C PRO A 221 -5.74 2.34 15.97
N ALA A 222 -4.50 2.22 16.44
CA ALA A 222 -3.76 0.97 16.36
C ALA A 222 -4.39 -0.13 17.22
N VAL A 223 -4.75 0.19 18.47
CA VAL A 223 -5.47 -0.73 19.36
C VAL A 223 -6.87 -1.02 18.84
N ALA A 224 -7.59 -0.03 18.28
CA ALA A 224 -8.87 -0.26 17.61
C ALA A 224 -8.75 -1.31 16.50
N SER A 225 -7.71 -1.20 15.66
CA SER A 225 -7.42 -2.16 14.60
C SER A 225 -7.09 -3.55 15.16
N ILE A 226 -6.32 -3.64 16.25
CA ILE A 226 -6.00 -4.91 16.93
C ILE A 226 -7.29 -5.55 17.47
N LEU A 227 -8.08 -4.81 18.26
CA LEU A 227 -9.34 -5.30 18.84
C LEU A 227 -10.33 -5.76 17.75
N ALA A 228 -10.45 -5.02 16.64
CA ALA A 228 -11.29 -5.42 15.53
C ALA A 228 -10.77 -6.70 14.83
N SER A 229 -9.45 -6.88 14.75
CA SER A 229 -8.85 -8.08 14.16
C SER A 229 -8.98 -9.33 15.04
N VAL A 230 -9.03 -9.14 16.37
CA VAL A 230 -9.15 -10.25 17.33
C VAL A 230 -10.62 -10.60 17.59
N TRP A 231 -11.47 -9.59 17.81
CA TRP A 231 -12.85 -9.78 18.30
C TRP A 231 -13.95 -9.47 17.27
N ASN A 232 -13.61 -8.74 16.19
CA ASN A 232 -14.51 -8.38 15.08
C ASN A 232 -15.85 -7.75 15.51
N GLU A 233 -15.84 -6.98 16.60
CA GLU A 233 -17.01 -6.25 17.05
C GLU A 233 -17.26 -4.98 16.23
N HIS A 234 -18.49 -4.46 16.29
CA HIS A 234 -18.88 -3.28 15.53
C HIS A 234 -18.08 -2.03 15.96
N VAL A 235 -17.60 -1.23 15.00
CA VAL A 235 -16.77 -0.04 15.26
C VAL A 235 -17.45 1.04 16.11
N HIS A 236 -18.79 1.02 16.18
CA HIS A 236 -19.60 1.93 17.01
C HIS A 236 -20.04 1.36 18.37
N GLU A 237 -19.55 0.18 18.77
CA GLU A 237 -19.70 -0.22 20.17
C GLU A 237 -19.06 0.84 21.09
N ALA A 238 -19.69 1.09 22.25
CA ALA A 238 -19.34 2.22 23.11
C ALA A 238 -17.86 2.22 23.52
N LYS A 239 -17.28 1.03 23.73
CA LYS A 239 -15.86 0.82 24.08
C LYS A 239 -14.88 1.05 22.93
N HIS A 240 -15.33 0.93 21.68
CA HIS A 240 -14.45 1.04 20.49
C HIS A 240 -14.47 2.41 19.86
N LEU A 241 -15.58 3.14 20.00
CA LEU A 241 -15.76 4.41 19.32
C LEU A 241 -14.65 5.44 19.61
N PRO A 242 -14.25 5.71 20.87
CA PRO A 242 -13.27 6.76 21.16
C PRO A 242 -11.89 6.48 20.55
N LEU A 243 -11.70 5.28 20.00
CA LEU A 243 -10.46 4.82 19.40
C LEU A 243 -10.42 5.00 17.88
N GLN A 244 -11.57 5.19 17.24
CA GLN A 244 -11.69 5.22 15.79
C GLN A 244 -11.09 6.50 15.21
N ASP A 245 -10.49 6.38 14.03
CA ASP A 245 -10.17 7.55 13.23
C ASP A 245 -11.45 8.19 12.66
N THR A 246 -11.32 9.36 12.04
CA THR A 246 -12.46 10.09 11.46
C THR A 246 -13.27 9.25 10.48
N ASN A 247 -12.61 8.45 9.65
CA ASN A 247 -13.25 7.71 8.56
C ASN A 247 -14.02 6.50 9.09
N ASP A 248 -13.49 5.78 10.08
CA ASP A 248 -14.19 4.69 10.76
C ASP A 248 -15.29 5.22 11.69
N THR A 249 -15.10 6.38 12.32
CA THR A 249 -16.14 7.05 13.12
C THR A 249 -17.39 7.34 12.30
N PHE A 250 -17.24 7.83 11.07
CA PHE A 250 -18.37 8.16 10.18
C PHE A 250 -18.68 7.07 9.16
N MET A 251 -17.97 5.94 9.19
CA MET A 251 -18.11 4.83 8.24
C MET A 251 -18.19 5.31 6.78
N ALA A 252 -17.39 6.33 6.45
CA ALA A 252 -17.36 7.02 5.16
C ALA A 252 -16.07 7.84 5.05
N ASN A 253 -15.50 7.97 3.84
CA ASN A 253 -14.33 8.86 3.70
C ASN A 253 -14.80 10.31 3.72
N MET A 254 -14.23 11.11 4.62
CA MET A 254 -14.41 12.56 4.62
C MET A 254 -13.66 13.19 3.43
N GLN A 255 -14.33 14.11 2.74
CA GLN A 255 -13.81 14.85 1.59
C GLN A 255 -13.30 16.23 2.03
N LYS A 256 -12.50 16.88 1.17
CA LYS A 256 -11.88 18.20 1.46
C LYS A 256 -12.88 19.30 1.86
N ASN A 257 -14.11 19.21 1.37
CA ASN A 257 -15.19 20.15 1.62
C ASN A 257 -16.08 19.77 2.82
N GLY A 258 -15.71 18.73 3.59
CA GLY A 258 -16.50 18.24 4.72
C GLY A 258 -17.68 17.33 4.37
N THR A 259 -17.86 16.99 3.08
CA THR A 259 -18.83 15.95 2.66
C THR A 259 -18.22 14.56 2.77
N TYR A 260 -19.03 13.54 2.50
CA TYR A 260 -18.64 12.14 2.61
C TYR A 260 -18.84 11.41 1.28
N SER A 261 -18.11 10.30 1.15
CA SER A 261 -18.28 9.35 0.04
C SER A 261 -19.13 8.16 0.47
N VAL A 262 -19.99 7.71 -0.43
CA VAL A 262 -20.78 6.49 -0.33
C VAL A 262 -20.30 5.54 -1.40
N VAL A 263 -19.83 4.36 -1.00
CA VAL A 263 -19.27 3.35 -1.90
C VAL A 263 -19.91 2.01 -1.58
N PRO A 264 -20.99 1.63 -2.29
CA PRO A 264 -21.61 0.32 -2.15
C PRO A 264 -20.63 -0.79 -2.54
N ARG A 265 -20.76 -1.95 -1.89
CA ARG A 265 -20.03 -3.17 -2.29
C ARG A 265 -20.63 -3.74 -3.57
N ILE A 266 -19.77 -4.08 -4.53
CA ILE A 266 -20.12 -4.76 -5.78
C ILE A 266 -19.14 -5.92 -5.94
N PRO A 267 -19.43 -7.09 -5.36
CA PRO A 267 -18.53 -8.24 -5.34
C PRO A 267 -18.09 -8.65 -6.75
N GLY A 268 -16.78 -8.76 -6.97
CA GLY A 268 -16.23 -9.12 -8.29
C GLY A 268 -16.61 -8.17 -9.42
N GLY A 269 -17.12 -6.96 -9.12
CA GLY A 269 -17.62 -6.04 -10.14
C GLY A 269 -18.95 -6.46 -10.78
N GLU A 270 -19.61 -7.51 -10.28
CA GLU A 270 -20.87 -8.00 -10.82
C GLU A 270 -22.07 -7.23 -10.26
N ILE A 271 -22.85 -6.61 -11.15
CA ILE A 271 -24.01 -5.79 -10.77
C ILE A 271 -25.19 -6.04 -11.71
N THR A 272 -26.39 -6.18 -11.14
CA THR A 272 -27.61 -6.32 -11.95
C THR A 272 -28.06 -4.97 -12.52
N PRO A 273 -28.78 -4.95 -13.65
CA PRO A 273 -29.34 -3.70 -14.19
C PRO A 273 -30.21 -2.93 -13.20
N LYS A 274 -31.00 -3.63 -12.37
CA LYS A 274 -31.84 -3.00 -11.33
C LYS A 274 -31.01 -2.31 -10.25
N MET A 275 -29.94 -2.96 -9.79
CA MET A 275 -29.01 -2.38 -8.81
C MET A 275 -28.28 -1.17 -9.40
N LEU A 276 -27.88 -1.23 -10.67
CA LEU A 276 -27.24 -0.11 -11.36
C LEU A 276 -28.19 1.10 -11.49
N ILE A 277 -29.45 0.86 -11.89
CA ILE A 277 -30.49 1.91 -11.92
C ILE A 277 -30.65 2.53 -10.52
N LYS A 278 -30.70 1.70 -9.48
CA LYS A 278 -30.86 2.21 -8.11
C LYS A 278 -29.71 3.12 -7.66
N ILE A 279 -28.46 2.80 -8.00
CA ILE A 279 -27.32 3.70 -7.75
C ILE A 279 -27.53 5.04 -8.48
N GLY A 280 -28.00 5.00 -9.73
CA GLY A 280 -28.33 6.20 -10.50
C GLY A 280 -29.42 7.06 -9.85
N GLU A 281 -30.53 6.45 -9.43
CA GLU A 281 -31.63 7.13 -8.72
C GLU A 281 -31.14 7.80 -7.42
N VAL A 282 -30.31 7.10 -6.64
CA VAL A 282 -29.71 7.65 -5.41
C VAL A 282 -28.76 8.81 -5.76
N GLY A 283 -27.90 8.64 -6.77
CA GLY A 283 -27.00 9.70 -7.24
C GLY A 283 -27.75 10.97 -7.64
N GLU A 284 -28.83 10.83 -8.40
CA GLU A 284 -29.68 11.95 -8.84
C GLU A 284 -30.42 12.60 -7.66
N LYS A 285 -31.10 11.79 -6.82
CA LYS A 285 -31.90 12.29 -5.68
C LYS A 285 -31.08 13.12 -4.70
N TYR A 286 -29.86 12.69 -4.41
CA TYR A 286 -28.97 13.35 -3.44
C TYR A 286 -27.92 14.26 -4.10
N ASN A 287 -28.00 14.49 -5.42
CA ASN A 287 -27.07 15.35 -6.18
C ASN A 287 -25.59 14.94 -6.00
N LEU A 288 -25.31 13.64 -6.05
CA LEU A 288 -23.98 13.08 -5.77
C LEU A 288 -23.14 12.98 -7.06
N TYR A 289 -21.90 13.44 -6.98
CA TYR A 289 -20.91 13.19 -8.04
C TYR A 289 -20.63 11.69 -8.11
N THR A 290 -20.70 11.11 -9.31
CA THR A 290 -20.66 9.66 -9.54
C THR A 290 -19.48 9.28 -10.43
N LYS A 291 -18.68 8.29 -9.99
CA LYS A 291 -17.47 7.89 -10.72
C LYS A 291 -17.21 6.38 -10.63
N ILE A 292 -16.94 5.76 -11.78
CA ILE A 292 -16.45 4.38 -11.86
C ILE A 292 -14.99 4.32 -11.39
N THR A 293 -14.66 3.34 -10.55
CA THR A 293 -13.32 3.15 -9.99
C THR A 293 -12.56 2.02 -10.68
N GLY A 294 -11.23 2.06 -10.58
CA GLY A 294 -10.38 0.96 -11.04
C GLY A 294 -10.56 -0.35 -10.27
N GLY A 295 -11.35 -0.35 -9.19
CA GLY A 295 -11.71 -1.53 -8.42
C GLY A 295 -13.06 -2.15 -8.81
N GLN A 296 -13.60 -1.80 -10.00
CA GLN A 296 -14.90 -2.23 -10.51
C GLN A 296 -16.07 -1.86 -9.58
N ARG A 297 -16.03 -0.63 -9.04
CA ARG A 297 -17.10 -0.07 -8.19
C ARG A 297 -17.53 1.30 -8.67
N ILE A 298 -18.64 1.79 -8.12
CA ILE A 298 -19.14 3.14 -8.35
C ILE A 298 -19.05 3.92 -7.03
N ASP A 299 -18.30 5.00 -7.05
CA ASP A 299 -18.20 5.92 -5.91
C ASP A 299 -19.18 7.07 -6.10
N LEU A 300 -19.91 7.40 -5.02
CA LEU A 300 -20.79 8.56 -4.91
C LEU A 300 -20.16 9.55 -3.94
N PHE A 301 -20.05 10.82 -4.31
CA PHE A 301 -19.42 11.87 -3.49
C PHE A 301 -20.35 13.06 -3.29
N GLY A 302 -20.21 13.73 -2.14
CA GLY A 302 -20.94 14.96 -1.85
C GLY A 302 -22.05 14.81 -0.80
N ALA A 303 -22.22 13.63 -0.23
CA ALA A 303 -23.23 13.39 0.80
C ALA A 303 -22.91 14.18 2.07
N THR A 304 -23.91 14.80 2.68
CA THR A 304 -23.79 15.37 4.03
C THR A 304 -23.81 14.25 5.08
N LEU A 305 -23.37 14.56 6.31
CA LEU A 305 -23.37 13.60 7.41
C LEU A 305 -24.79 13.04 7.68
N ASP A 306 -25.78 13.92 7.66
CA ASP A 306 -27.22 13.64 7.84
C ASP A 306 -27.88 12.89 6.69
N GLU A 307 -27.34 12.98 5.48
CA GLU A 307 -27.81 12.19 4.33
C GLU A 307 -27.32 10.75 4.38
N LEU A 308 -26.17 10.47 5.01
CA LEU A 308 -25.56 9.12 4.98
C LEU A 308 -26.54 8.01 5.41
N PRO A 309 -27.26 8.09 6.55
CA PRO A 309 -28.21 7.04 6.92
C PRO A 309 -29.35 6.87 5.91
N LEU A 310 -29.84 7.96 5.31
CA LEU A 310 -30.94 7.93 4.34
C LEU A 310 -30.50 7.28 3.03
N ILE A 311 -29.31 7.62 2.55
CA ILE A 311 -28.71 7.02 1.37
C ILE A 311 -28.50 5.52 1.58
N TRP A 312 -27.93 5.13 2.73
CA TRP A 312 -27.67 3.72 3.02
C TRP A 312 -28.94 2.91 3.25
N GLU A 313 -30.02 3.48 3.78
CA GLU A 313 -31.34 2.83 3.85
C GLU A 313 -31.82 2.39 2.46
N GLU A 314 -31.75 3.29 1.48
CA GLU A 314 -32.18 3.00 0.11
C GLU A 314 -31.29 1.96 -0.59
N LEU A 315 -29.97 2.06 -0.39
CA LEU A 315 -29.02 1.12 -0.97
C LEU A 315 -29.16 -0.28 -0.35
N ILE A 316 -29.29 -0.37 0.97
CA ILE A 316 -29.48 -1.65 1.66
C ILE A 316 -30.82 -2.29 1.29
N ALA A 317 -31.88 -1.49 1.17
CA ALA A 317 -33.19 -1.98 0.70
C ALA A 317 -33.11 -2.57 -0.73
N ALA A 318 -32.17 -2.10 -1.55
CA ALA A 318 -31.90 -2.62 -2.88
C ALA A 318 -30.89 -3.78 -2.92
N GLY A 319 -30.42 -4.25 -1.76
CA GLY A 319 -29.53 -5.40 -1.63
C GLY A 319 -28.03 -5.07 -1.57
N PHE A 320 -27.64 -3.80 -1.45
CA PHE A 320 -26.24 -3.44 -1.28
C PHE A 320 -25.74 -3.64 0.16
N GLU A 321 -24.44 -3.89 0.28
CA GLU A 321 -23.70 -3.82 1.55
C GLU A 321 -22.69 -2.67 1.52
N THR A 322 -22.13 -2.32 2.69
CA THR A 322 -21.02 -1.37 2.74
C THR A 322 -19.77 -1.91 2.05
N GLY A 323 -19.15 -1.08 1.21
CA GLY A 323 -17.91 -1.40 0.51
C GLY A 323 -16.64 -1.20 1.34
N HIS A 324 -16.76 -0.69 2.58
CA HIS A 324 -15.64 -0.32 3.47
C HIS A 324 -14.53 0.48 2.78
N ALA A 325 -14.91 1.40 1.89
CA ALA A 325 -13.95 2.27 1.20
C ALA A 325 -13.23 3.24 2.17
N TYR A 326 -13.67 3.34 3.41
CA TYR A 326 -13.10 4.17 4.48
C TYR A 326 -12.08 3.41 5.33
N GLY A 327 -12.38 2.16 5.68
CA GLY A 327 -11.60 1.37 6.62
C GLY A 327 -10.22 0.92 6.13
N LYS A 328 -9.36 0.53 7.09
CA LYS A 328 -8.20 -0.32 6.85
C LYS A 328 -8.67 -1.79 6.86
N SER A 329 -9.15 -2.22 5.71
CA SER A 329 -9.84 -3.50 5.51
C SER A 329 -9.66 -3.99 4.07
N LEU A 330 -10.30 -5.12 3.72
CA LEU A 330 -10.47 -5.51 2.32
C LEU A 330 -11.24 -4.43 1.57
N ARG A 331 -10.59 -3.84 0.56
CA ARG A 331 -11.18 -2.79 -0.29
C ARG A 331 -11.98 -3.34 -1.44
N THR A 332 -11.44 -4.24 -2.26
CA THR A 332 -12.13 -4.79 -3.44
C THR A 332 -11.43 -6.08 -3.89
N VAL A 333 -12.18 -6.97 -4.52
CA VAL A 333 -11.64 -8.08 -5.31
C VAL A 333 -11.99 -7.84 -6.77
N LYS A 334 -11.02 -7.35 -7.54
CA LYS A 334 -11.22 -7.09 -8.98
C LYS A 334 -11.18 -8.42 -9.75
N SER A 335 -12.10 -8.61 -10.69
CA SER A 335 -12.17 -9.83 -11.50
C SER A 335 -11.99 -9.50 -12.99
N CYS A 336 -11.81 -10.52 -13.82
CA CYS A 336 -12.25 -10.44 -15.21
C CYS A 336 -13.44 -11.39 -15.43
N ILE A 337 -14.07 -11.30 -16.60
CA ILE A 337 -15.26 -12.09 -16.98
C ILE A 337 -15.01 -13.60 -17.14
N GLY A 338 -13.80 -14.10 -16.84
CA GLY A 338 -13.48 -15.52 -16.77
C GLY A 338 -13.78 -16.32 -18.04
N ASP A 339 -13.89 -17.65 -17.89
CA ASP A 339 -14.36 -18.57 -18.92
C ASP A 339 -15.88 -18.49 -19.16
N THR A 340 -16.61 -17.78 -18.29
CA THR A 340 -18.05 -17.52 -18.44
C THR A 340 -18.37 -16.81 -19.76
N TRP A 341 -17.53 -15.86 -20.16
CA TRP A 341 -17.75 -15.04 -21.36
C TRP A 341 -16.51 -14.86 -22.24
N CYS A 342 -15.30 -14.88 -21.68
CA CYS A 342 -14.10 -14.64 -22.47
C CYS A 342 -13.70 -15.90 -23.22
N ARG A 343 -13.48 -15.79 -24.54
CA ARG A 343 -12.94 -16.88 -25.37
C ARG A 343 -11.56 -17.41 -24.94
N TYR A 344 -10.88 -16.69 -24.06
CA TYR A 344 -9.56 -17.03 -23.53
C TYR A 344 -9.58 -17.36 -22.03
N GLY A 345 -10.75 -17.32 -21.40
CA GLY A 345 -10.88 -17.71 -20.01
C GLY A 345 -10.55 -19.18 -19.86
N VAL A 346 -9.75 -19.50 -18.86
CA VAL A 346 -9.34 -20.86 -18.49
C VAL A 346 -10.19 -21.36 -17.34
N GLN A 347 -10.52 -20.49 -16.38
CA GLN A 347 -11.41 -20.80 -15.25
C GLN A 347 -12.33 -19.64 -14.90
N ASP A 348 -13.34 -19.92 -14.09
CA ASP A 348 -14.33 -18.97 -13.59
C ASP A 348 -13.73 -18.05 -12.51
N SER A 349 -13.08 -16.97 -12.98
CA SER A 349 -12.58 -15.92 -12.08
C SER A 349 -13.66 -15.09 -11.42
N MET A 350 -14.89 -15.06 -11.96
CA MET A 350 -15.98 -14.26 -11.40
C MET A 350 -16.46 -14.89 -10.09
N SER A 351 -16.81 -16.17 -10.12
CA SER A 351 -17.25 -16.92 -8.93
C SER A 351 -16.16 -16.94 -7.85
N MET A 352 -14.90 -17.16 -8.25
CA MET A 352 -13.78 -17.11 -7.30
C MET A 352 -13.59 -15.70 -6.70
N ALA A 353 -13.65 -14.63 -7.50
CA ALA A 353 -13.57 -13.26 -6.97
C ALA A 353 -14.69 -12.93 -5.97
N ILE A 354 -15.93 -13.33 -6.28
CA ILE A 354 -17.09 -13.16 -5.41
C ILE A 354 -16.91 -13.96 -4.11
N ARG A 355 -16.42 -15.20 -4.20
CA ARG A 355 -16.12 -16.06 -3.04
C ARG A 355 -15.10 -15.41 -2.12
N LEU A 356 -13.96 -14.95 -2.67
CA LEU A 356 -12.94 -14.25 -1.89
C LEU A 356 -13.48 -12.95 -1.28
N GLU A 357 -14.21 -12.14 -2.05
CA GLU A 357 -14.75 -10.89 -1.53
C GLU A 357 -15.71 -11.11 -0.37
N ASN A 358 -16.61 -12.08 -0.48
CA ASN A 358 -17.57 -12.42 0.57
C ASN A 358 -16.92 -13.06 1.79
N ARG A 359 -15.83 -13.83 1.62
CA ARG A 359 -15.09 -14.40 2.75
C ARG A 359 -14.38 -13.31 3.56
N TYR A 360 -13.67 -12.39 2.90
CA TYR A 360 -12.79 -11.45 3.60
C TYR A 360 -13.43 -10.06 3.86
N LYS A 361 -14.72 -9.86 3.55
CA LYS A 361 -15.38 -8.53 3.68
C LYS A 361 -15.46 -7.97 5.09
N GLY A 362 -15.33 -8.80 6.12
CA GLY A 362 -15.29 -8.40 7.53
C GLY A 362 -13.90 -8.08 8.08
N MET A 363 -12.83 -8.44 7.35
CA MET A 363 -11.48 -8.33 7.88
C MET A 363 -11.03 -6.87 8.01
N ARG A 364 -10.69 -6.46 9.25
CA ARG A 364 -9.84 -5.29 9.52
C ARG A 364 -8.37 -5.73 9.52
N SER A 365 -7.50 -4.84 9.07
CA SER A 365 -6.08 -5.15 8.85
C SER A 365 -5.19 -3.94 9.11
N PRO A 366 -3.87 -4.13 9.37
CA PRO A 366 -2.93 -3.03 9.66
C PRO A 366 -2.99 -1.91 8.62
N HIS A 367 -3.21 -2.26 7.35
CA HIS A 367 -3.53 -1.33 6.29
C HIS A 367 -4.57 -1.93 5.31
N LYS A 368 -5.11 -1.11 4.41
CA LYS A 368 -6.02 -1.52 3.32
C LYS A 368 -5.41 -2.64 2.45
N VAL A 369 -6.21 -3.65 2.15
CA VAL A 369 -5.86 -4.82 1.31
C VAL A 369 -6.72 -4.79 0.04
N LYS A 370 -6.12 -5.10 -1.11
CA LYS A 370 -6.82 -5.31 -2.38
C LYS A 370 -6.51 -6.70 -2.90
N MET A 371 -7.48 -7.32 -3.56
CA MET A 371 -7.28 -8.59 -4.23
C MET A 371 -7.71 -8.50 -5.68
N ALA A 372 -7.27 -9.44 -6.50
CA ALA A 372 -7.86 -9.65 -7.81
C ALA A 372 -7.71 -11.09 -8.31
N VAL A 373 -8.65 -11.50 -9.15
CA VAL A 373 -8.72 -12.83 -9.75
C VAL A 373 -8.79 -12.70 -11.27
N SER A 374 -7.80 -13.24 -11.98
CA SER A 374 -7.79 -13.32 -13.44
C SER A 374 -8.05 -14.74 -13.89
N GLY A 375 -9.02 -14.93 -14.79
CA GLY A 375 -9.36 -16.25 -15.34
C GLY A 375 -8.36 -16.78 -16.37
N CYS A 376 -7.26 -16.08 -16.65
CA CYS A 376 -6.14 -16.55 -17.46
C CYS A 376 -4.91 -15.63 -17.29
N THR A 377 -3.78 -16.01 -17.88
CA THR A 377 -2.50 -15.29 -17.85
C THR A 377 -2.50 -13.94 -18.59
N ARG A 378 -3.57 -13.60 -19.31
CA ARG A 378 -3.75 -12.26 -19.90
C ARG A 378 -4.07 -11.17 -18.88
N GLU A 379 -4.38 -11.57 -17.65
CA GLU A 379 -4.23 -10.71 -16.48
C GLU A 379 -5.12 -9.45 -16.48
N CYS A 380 -6.30 -9.50 -17.11
CA CYS A 380 -7.18 -8.33 -17.22
C CYS A 380 -7.63 -7.74 -15.85
N ALA A 381 -7.49 -8.51 -14.77
CA ALA A 381 -7.82 -8.05 -13.42
C ALA A 381 -6.66 -7.33 -12.69
N GLU A 382 -5.45 -7.29 -13.26
CA GLU A 382 -4.26 -6.71 -12.61
C GLU A 382 -3.92 -7.37 -11.24
N ALA A 383 -4.20 -8.67 -11.10
CA ALA A 383 -3.82 -9.56 -10.00
C ALA A 383 -2.38 -9.39 -9.50
N GLN A 384 -1.37 -9.29 -10.37
CA GLN A 384 0.02 -9.14 -9.95
C GLN A 384 0.33 -7.76 -9.35
N SER A 385 -0.61 -6.82 -9.35
CA SER A 385 -0.46 -5.50 -8.71
C SER A 385 -1.17 -5.38 -7.35
N LYS A 386 -1.83 -6.47 -6.89
CA LYS A 386 -2.66 -6.47 -5.68
C LYS A 386 -1.95 -7.16 -4.52
N ASP A 387 -2.43 -6.87 -3.31
CA ASP A 387 -1.90 -7.49 -2.09
C ASP A 387 -2.07 -9.03 -2.14
N ILE A 388 -3.17 -9.51 -2.75
CA ILE A 388 -3.37 -10.92 -3.13
C ILE A 388 -3.83 -11.00 -4.60
N GLY A 389 -3.05 -11.68 -5.43
CA GLY A 389 -3.38 -11.93 -6.83
C GLY A 389 -3.65 -13.41 -7.06
N VAL A 390 -4.70 -13.73 -7.81
CA VAL A 390 -5.04 -15.10 -8.20
C VAL A 390 -5.13 -15.16 -9.72
N ILE A 391 -4.43 -16.09 -10.35
CA ILE A 391 -4.43 -16.25 -11.81
C ILE A 391 -4.68 -17.71 -12.16
N ALA A 392 -5.69 -17.96 -12.98
CA ALA A 392 -6.01 -19.31 -13.43
C ALA A 392 -4.93 -19.88 -14.35
N THR A 393 -4.66 -21.17 -14.18
CA THR A 393 -3.88 -22.03 -15.07
C THR A 393 -4.73 -23.23 -15.49
N GLU A 394 -4.22 -24.06 -16.39
CA GLU A 394 -4.90 -25.31 -16.79
C GLU A 394 -4.97 -26.33 -15.63
N ASN A 395 -4.11 -26.19 -14.61
CA ASN A 395 -3.99 -27.14 -13.50
C ASN A 395 -4.55 -26.62 -12.17
N GLY A 396 -5.06 -25.39 -12.11
CA GLY A 396 -5.54 -24.77 -10.87
C GLY A 396 -5.26 -23.28 -10.82
N TRP A 397 -4.90 -22.78 -9.65
CA TRP A 397 -4.64 -21.36 -9.41
C TRP A 397 -3.18 -21.09 -9.05
N ASN A 398 -2.60 -20.06 -9.68
CA ASN A 398 -1.40 -19.43 -9.20
C ASN A 398 -1.78 -18.32 -8.20
N LEU A 399 -1.23 -18.41 -7.00
CA LEU A 399 -1.35 -17.42 -5.94
C LEU A 399 -0.13 -16.50 -5.94
N TYR A 400 -0.37 -15.20 -5.99
CA TYR A 400 0.62 -14.14 -5.87
C TYR A 400 0.34 -13.30 -4.63
N VAL A 401 1.38 -12.84 -3.93
CA VAL A 401 1.22 -12.10 -2.67
C VAL A 401 2.04 -10.82 -2.62
N CYS A 402 1.59 -9.87 -1.81
CA CYS A 402 2.30 -8.65 -1.43
C CYS A 402 2.60 -7.66 -2.58
N GLY A 403 1.77 -7.64 -3.62
CA GLY A 403 1.80 -6.59 -4.64
C GLY A 403 1.24 -5.26 -4.12
N ASN A 404 1.56 -4.16 -4.80
CA ASN A 404 1.13 -2.84 -4.38
C ASN A 404 0.89 -1.90 -5.56
N GLY A 405 -0.34 -1.41 -5.67
CA GLY A 405 -0.64 -0.18 -6.40
C GLY A 405 -0.51 1.06 -5.50
N GLY A 406 0.33 2.02 -5.87
CA GLY A 406 0.52 3.26 -5.11
C GLY A 406 1.76 4.05 -5.55
N MET A 407 2.26 4.90 -4.64
CA MET A 407 3.41 5.79 -4.89
C MET A 407 4.69 5.03 -5.27
N LYS A 408 4.91 3.85 -4.67
CA LYS A 408 5.93 2.89 -5.07
C LYS A 408 5.22 1.62 -5.55
N PRO A 409 4.92 1.50 -6.86
CA PRO A 409 4.28 0.30 -7.38
C PRO A 409 5.24 -0.89 -7.24
N ARG A 410 4.69 -2.05 -6.90
CA ARG A 410 5.44 -3.31 -6.72
C ARG A 410 4.60 -4.46 -7.26
N HIS A 411 5.20 -5.32 -8.07
CA HIS A 411 4.54 -6.58 -8.46
C HIS A 411 4.52 -7.55 -7.29
N ALA A 412 3.45 -8.34 -7.20
CA ALA A 412 3.30 -9.42 -6.25
C ALA A 412 4.23 -10.59 -6.62
N ASP A 413 4.71 -11.31 -5.61
CA ASP A 413 5.59 -12.47 -5.82
C ASP A 413 4.76 -13.74 -6.00
N LEU A 414 5.21 -14.64 -6.87
CA LEU A 414 4.59 -15.95 -7.04
C LEU A 414 4.78 -16.79 -5.77
N PHE A 415 3.67 -17.05 -5.10
CA PHE A 415 3.63 -17.73 -3.81
C PHE A 415 3.50 -19.24 -3.98
N ALA A 416 2.50 -19.70 -4.72
CA ALA A 416 2.27 -21.11 -5.02
C ALA A 416 1.52 -21.26 -6.34
N THR A 417 1.65 -22.43 -6.98
CA THR A 417 1.06 -22.74 -8.28
C THR A 417 0.13 -23.94 -8.18
N ASP A 418 -0.73 -24.09 -9.21
CA ASP A 418 -1.56 -25.29 -9.41
C ASP A 418 -2.43 -25.66 -8.20
N LEU A 419 -2.91 -24.63 -7.48
CA LEU A 419 -3.73 -24.81 -6.29
C LEU A 419 -5.17 -25.15 -6.67
N ASP A 420 -5.76 -26.09 -5.95
CA ASP A 420 -7.21 -26.24 -5.89
C ASP A 420 -7.85 -25.08 -5.08
N ASP A 421 -9.16 -24.92 -5.22
CA ASP A 421 -9.93 -23.85 -4.56
C ASP A 421 -9.79 -23.82 -3.03
N GLU A 422 -9.79 -24.99 -2.37
CA GLU A 422 -9.76 -25.07 -0.91
C GLU A 422 -8.35 -24.78 -0.38
N THR A 423 -7.31 -25.30 -1.05
CA THR A 423 -5.92 -25.01 -0.72
C THR A 423 -5.57 -23.55 -0.99
N LEU A 424 -6.07 -22.96 -2.09
CA LEU A 424 -5.95 -21.53 -2.36
C LEU A 424 -6.51 -20.69 -1.21
N ILE A 425 -7.72 -21.00 -0.74
CA ILE A 425 -8.36 -20.24 0.33
C ILE A 425 -7.60 -20.40 1.65
N ARG A 426 -7.20 -21.62 2.03
CA ARG A 426 -6.39 -21.84 3.24
C ARG A 426 -5.10 -21.03 3.22
N TYR A 427 -4.39 -21.00 2.09
CA TYR A 427 -3.16 -20.20 1.99
C TYR A 427 -3.43 -18.69 2.09
N ILE A 428 -4.51 -18.19 1.49
CA ILE A 428 -4.90 -16.79 1.63
C ILE A 428 -5.27 -16.47 3.08
N ASP A 429 -6.06 -17.32 3.75
CA ASP A 429 -6.42 -17.17 5.17
C ASP A 429 -5.16 -17.02 6.04
N ARG A 430 -4.21 -17.96 5.86
CA ARG A 430 -2.94 -18.00 6.60
C ARG A 430 -2.08 -16.77 6.32
N VAL A 431 -1.89 -16.38 5.05
CA VAL A 431 -1.09 -15.19 4.69
C VAL A 431 -1.70 -13.93 5.30
N LEU A 432 -3.02 -13.73 5.16
CA LEU A 432 -3.68 -12.54 5.65
C LEU A 432 -3.65 -12.46 7.18
N MET A 433 -3.91 -13.57 7.88
CA MET A 433 -3.85 -13.59 9.34
C MET A 433 -2.44 -13.43 9.86
N PHE A 434 -1.44 -14.07 9.22
CA PHE A 434 -0.04 -13.89 9.61
C PHE A 434 0.43 -12.44 9.42
N TYR A 435 0.02 -11.79 8.32
CA TYR A 435 0.21 -10.35 8.11
C TYR A 435 -0.48 -9.51 9.20
N VAL A 436 -1.74 -9.81 9.54
CA VAL A 436 -2.48 -9.11 10.61
C VAL A 436 -1.78 -9.23 11.97
N TYR A 437 -1.16 -10.38 12.25
CA TYR A 437 -0.50 -10.66 13.53
C TYR A 437 0.84 -9.94 13.63
N THR A 438 1.61 -9.91 12.55
CA THR A 438 3.04 -9.55 12.60
C THR A 438 3.37 -8.17 12.02
N ALA A 439 2.52 -7.61 11.17
CA ALA A 439 2.81 -6.32 10.55
C ALA A 439 2.71 -5.15 11.55
N ASP A 440 3.45 -4.09 11.27
CA ASP A 440 3.43 -2.84 12.01
C ASP A 440 2.20 -1.96 11.64
N ARG A 441 1.93 -0.90 12.40
CA ARG A 441 0.81 0.00 12.16
C ARG A 441 0.89 0.62 10.76
N LEU A 442 -0.23 0.64 10.06
CA LEU A 442 -0.33 1.24 8.72
C LEU A 442 0.68 0.69 7.71
N GLN A 443 1.27 -0.48 7.96
CA GLN A 443 2.23 -1.11 7.06
C GLN A 443 1.51 -1.84 5.93
N ARG A 444 1.91 -1.59 4.67
CA ARG A 444 1.40 -2.34 3.51
C ARG A 444 1.98 -3.76 3.48
N THR A 445 1.25 -4.71 2.92
CA THR A 445 1.71 -6.11 2.72
C THR A 445 3.06 -6.18 2.00
N SER A 446 3.27 -5.33 0.98
CA SER A 446 4.55 -5.22 0.26
C SER A 446 5.73 -4.87 1.16
N VAL A 447 5.57 -3.84 1.99
CA VAL A 447 6.61 -3.36 2.92
C VAL A 447 6.79 -4.34 4.08
N TRP A 448 5.72 -5.01 4.49
CA TRP A 448 5.78 -6.08 5.48
C TRP A 448 6.62 -7.25 4.99
N LEU A 449 6.41 -7.73 3.76
CA LEU A 449 7.19 -8.83 3.20
C LEU A 449 8.66 -8.46 3.02
N GLU A 450 8.95 -7.22 2.59
CA GLU A 450 10.32 -6.70 2.47
C GLU A 450 11.07 -6.67 3.81
N ASN A 451 10.35 -6.36 4.90
CA ASN A 451 10.92 -6.30 6.25
C ASN A 451 10.87 -7.64 6.99
N LEU A 452 10.18 -8.64 6.45
CA LEU A 452 10.07 -9.96 7.06
C LEU A 452 11.41 -10.69 6.91
N GLN A 453 12.02 -11.07 8.04
CA GLN A 453 13.29 -11.79 8.02
C GLN A 453 13.11 -13.14 7.28
N GLY A 454 13.96 -13.40 6.27
CA GLY A 454 13.82 -14.56 5.37
C GLY A 454 12.79 -14.37 4.23
N GLY A 455 12.08 -13.25 4.21
CA GLY A 455 11.22 -12.80 3.11
C GLY A 455 10.19 -13.83 2.68
N LEU A 456 10.01 -13.94 1.36
CA LEU A 456 9.04 -14.87 0.75
C LEU A 456 9.30 -16.33 1.12
N LYS A 457 10.57 -16.74 1.23
CA LYS A 457 10.92 -18.13 1.58
C LYS A 457 10.38 -18.48 2.97
N TYR A 458 10.68 -17.64 3.95
CA TYR A 458 10.16 -17.83 5.31
C TYR A 458 8.63 -17.80 5.34
N LEU A 459 8.00 -16.89 4.59
CA LEU A 459 6.54 -16.86 4.51
C LEU A 459 5.97 -18.19 3.97
N LYS A 460 6.60 -18.82 2.98
CA LYS A 460 6.19 -20.14 2.47
C LYS A 460 6.36 -21.23 3.53
N GLU A 461 7.48 -21.24 4.26
CA GLU A 461 7.71 -22.21 5.35
C GLU A 461 6.62 -22.11 6.43
N VAL A 462 6.21 -20.88 6.81
CA VAL A 462 5.16 -20.67 7.83
C VAL A 462 3.77 -21.06 7.30
N VAL A 463 3.44 -20.68 6.07
CA VAL A 463 2.07 -20.81 5.54
C VAL A 463 1.81 -22.18 4.90
N ILE A 464 2.79 -22.73 4.18
CA ILE A 464 2.64 -23.99 3.42
C ILE A 464 3.09 -25.16 4.29
N ASP A 465 4.32 -25.09 4.83
CA ASP A 465 4.93 -26.18 5.58
C ASP A 465 4.55 -26.16 7.08
N ASP A 466 3.80 -25.14 7.52
CA ASP A 466 3.38 -24.93 8.90
C ASP A 466 4.54 -25.01 9.90
N SER A 467 5.69 -24.42 9.56
CA SER A 467 6.93 -24.52 10.35
C SER A 467 6.81 -24.01 11.80
N LEU A 468 5.79 -23.20 12.08
CA LEU A 468 5.49 -22.67 13.42
C LEU A 468 4.30 -23.35 14.11
N GLY A 469 3.61 -24.28 13.44
CA GLY A 469 2.40 -24.92 13.98
C GLY A 469 1.22 -23.94 14.17
N LEU A 470 1.11 -22.90 13.32
CA LEU A 470 0.12 -21.83 13.43
C LEU A 470 -1.04 -21.98 12.44
N ALA A 471 -0.97 -22.91 11.48
CA ALA A 471 -1.95 -23.02 10.40
C ALA A 471 -3.41 -23.10 10.89
N GLU A 472 -3.71 -24.01 11.82
CA GLU A 472 -5.05 -24.19 12.37
C GLU A 472 -5.54 -22.92 13.12
N GLU A 473 -4.65 -22.28 13.87
CA GLU A 473 -4.95 -21.06 14.61
C GLU A 473 -5.28 -19.88 13.68
N LEU A 474 -4.51 -19.72 12.60
CA LEU A 474 -4.71 -18.68 11.60
C LEU A 474 -6.03 -18.90 10.85
N GLU A 475 -6.30 -20.14 10.41
CA GLU A 475 -7.56 -20.49 9.74
C GLU A 475 -8.77 -20.30 10.66
N THR A 476 -8.69 -20.75 11.91
CA THR A 476 -9.74 -20.57 12.92
C THR A 476 -10.02 -19.09 13.17
N ARG A 477 -8.96 -18.25 13.21
CA ARG A 477 -9.14 -16.81 13.37
C ARG A 477 -9.84 -16.18 12.17
N MET A 478 -9.46 -16.56 10.95
CA MET A 478 -10.16 -16.07 9.77
C MET A 478 -11.62 -16.52 9.77
N GLN A 479 -11.89 -17.78 10.12
CA GLN A 479 -13.25 -18.30 10.19
C GLN A 479 -14.09 -17.55 11.24
N HIS A 480 -13.52 -17.19 12.39
CA HIS A 480 -14.20 -16.33 13.36
C HIS A 480 -14.63 -14.98 12.76
N ILE A 481 -13.77 -14.34 11.94
CA ILE A 481 -14.10 -13.07 11.25
C ILE A 481 -15.25 -13.28 10.24
N VAL A 482 -15.22 -14.41 9.52
CA VAL A 482 -16.28 -14.78 8.57
C VAL A 482 -17.62 -14.97 9.28
N ASP A 483 -17.63 -15.74 10.38
CA ASP A 483 -18.84 -16.12 11.11
C ASP A 483 -19.47 -14.95 11.87
N THR A 484 -18.65 -13.97 12.28
CA THR A 484 -19.10 -12.79 13.03
C THR A 484 -19.34 -11.56 12.16
N TYR A 485 -19.21 -11.69 10.84
CA TYR A 485 -19.40 -10.56 9.94
C TYR A 485 -20.80 -9.95 10.08
N GLN A 486 -20.82 -8.62 10.20
CA GLN A 486 -22.02 -7.80 10.09
C GLN A 486 -21.76 -6.60 9.20
N CYS A 487 -22.76 -6.22 8.38
CA CYS A 487 -22.69 -5.02 7.57
C CYS A 487 -22.83 -3.79 8.48
N GLU A 488 -21.76 -3.01 8.62
CA GLU A 488 -21.70 -1.89 9.58
C GLU A 488 -22.83 -0.88 9.40
N TRP A 489 -23.14 -0.50 8.15
CA TRP A 489 -24.25 0.41 7.86
C TRP A 489 -25.62 -0.19 8.15
N LYS A 490 -25.82 -1.49 7.88
CA LYS A 490 -27.07 -2.19 8.21
C LYS A 490 -27.28 -2.24 9.72
N THR A 491 -26.23 -2.51 10.49
CA THR A 491 -26.27 -2.48 11.95
C THR A 491 -26.55 -1.05 12.47
N ALA A 492 -25.88 -0.03 11.93
CA ALA A 492 -26.04 1.34 12.39
C ALA A 492 -27.41 1.95 12.07
N ILE A 493 -28.04 1.56 10.95
CA ILE A 493 -29.39 2.05 10.58
C ILE A 493 -30.48 1.42 11.45
N ASN A 494 -30.32 0.15 11.80
CA ASN A 494 -31.29 -0.61 12.60
C ASN A 494 -31.19 -0.31 14.12
N ASP A 495 -30.17 0.44 14.54
CA ASP A 495 -29.95 0.84 15.93
C ASP A 495 -30.13 2.36 16.08
N SER A 496 -31.15 2.77 16.84
CA SER A 496 -31.50 4.18 17.02
C SER A 496 -30.41 4.99 17.70
N GLU A 497 -29.59 4.40 18.58
CA GLU A 497 -28.49 5.10 19.24
C GLU A 497 -27.31 5.29 18.30
N LYS A 498 -26.94 4.25 17.53
CA LYS A 498 -25.88 4.37 16.51
C LYS A 498 -26.27 5.40 15.44
N ARG A 499 -27.54 5.43 15.03
CA ARG A 499 -28.04 6.40 14.04
C ARG A 499 -27.92 7.86 14.47
N LYS A 500 -28.08 8.20 15.76
CA LYS A 500 -28.02 9.59 16.26
C LYS A 500 -26.69 10.28 15.94
N ARG A 501 -25.62 9.51 15.73
CA ARG A 501 -24.26 9.99 15.42
C ARG A 501 -24.17 10.73 14.10
N PHE A 502 -25.06 10.41 13.17
CA PHE A 502 -25.06 10.98 11.83
C PHE A 502 -25.88 12.26 11.75
N ARG A 503 -26.15 12.94 12.86
CA ARG A 503 -26.86 14.22 12.88
C ARG A 503 -25.88 15.37 12.96
N SER A 504 -26.00 16.33 12.04
CA SER A 504 -25.20 17.55 12.06
C SER A 504 -25.49 18.45 13.27
N TYR A 505 -26.72 18.41 13.82
CA TYR A 505 -27.09 19.14 15.03
C TYR A 505 -28.06 18.31 15.89
N VAL A 506 -27.90 18.36 17.21
CA VAL A 506 -28.75 17.64 18.18
C VAL A 506 -30.24 18.04 18.06
N ASN A 507 -30.51 19.29 17.68
CA ASN A 507 -31.85 19.89 17.63
C ASN A 507 -32.44 20.03 16.21
N ALA A 508 -31.80 19.50 15.17
CA ALA A 508 -32.32 19.58 13.80
C ALA A 508 -33.13 18.33 13.45
N SER A 509 -34.38 18.52 13.02
CA SER A 509 -35.26 17.45 12.53
C SER A 509 -35.01 17.07 11.06
N GLU A 510 -34.33 17.93 10.29
CA GLU A 510 -34.08 17.75 8.87
C GLU A 510 -32.60 17.92 8.50
N PRO A 511 -32.11 17.12 7.52
CA PRO A 511 -30.83 17.33 6.86
C PRO A 511 -30.62 18.78 6.44
N ARG A 512 -29.50 19.41 6.80
CA ARG A 512 -29.17 20.76 6.31
C ARG A 512 -28.03 20.63 5.32
N LYS A 513 -28.26 21.09 4.09
CA LYS A 513 -27.23 21.18 3.05
C LYS A 513 -26.01 21.89 3.62
N ALA A 514 -24.86 21.23 3.58
CA ALA A 514 -23.58 21.88 3.86
C ALA A 514 -23.48 23.12 2.96
N ARG A 515 -23.02 24.26 3.50
CA ARG A 515 -22.84 25.51 2.75
C ARG A 515 -21.64 25.41 1.82
N ILE A 516 -21.68 24.47 0.89
CA ILE A 516 -20.64 24.21 -0.09
C ILE A 516 -21.15 24.77 -1.41
N GLN A 517 -20.40 25.70 -1.98
CA GLN A 517 -20.68 26.17 -3.33
C GLN A 517 -20.34 25.05 -4.30
N LEU A 518 -21.35 24.63 -5.07
CA LEU A 518 -21.21 23.64 -6.13
C LEU A 518 -21.30 24.35 -7.47
N ILE A 519 -20.50 23.89 -8.43
CA ILE A 519 -20.58 24.30 -9.84
C ILE A 519 -20.83 23.05 -10.68
N GLU A 520 -21.46 23.23 -11.83
CA GLU A 520 -21.61 22.16 -12.81
C GLU A 520 -20.39 22.13 -13.74
N GLU A 521 -19.67 21.02 -13.76
CA GLU A 521 -18.55 20.80 -14.67
C GLU A 521 -18.64 19.36 -15.22
N ARG A 522 -18.58 19.20 -16.55
CA ARG A 522 -18.77 17.90 -17.24
C ARG A 522 -20.11 17.21 -16.91
N GLY A 523 -21.18 18.00 -16.75
CA GLY A 523 -22.53 17.48 -16.48
C GLY A 523 -22.69 16.85 -15.09
N GLN A 524 -21.81 17.17 -14.14
CA GLN A 524 -21.94 16.77 -12.74
C GLN A 524 -21.64 17.96 -11.82
N LEU A 525 -22.22 17.93 -10.61
CA LEU A 525 -21.92 18.90 -9.58
C LEU A 525 -20.59 18.57 -8.92
N ILE A 526 -19.69 19.55 -8.87
CA ILE A 526 -18.42 19.47 -8.18
C ILE A 526 -18.26 20.64 -7.21
N PRO A 527 -17.41 20.52 -6.17
CA PRO A 527 -17.07 21.66 -5.33
C PRO A 527 -16.44 22.78 -6.17
N ALA A 528 -16.91 24.02 -5.99
CA ALA A 528 -16.30 25.18 -6.62
C ALA A 528 -14.81 25.23 -6.26
N ARG A 529 -13.94 25.37 -7.26
CA ARG A 529 -12.52 25.68 -7.00
C ARG A 529 -12.48 27.06 -6.36
N MET A 530 -11.58 27.29 -5.39
CA MET A 530 -11.27 28.67 -5.03
C MET A 530 -10.69 29.32 -6.27
N ILE A 531 -11.49 30.14 -6.93
CA ILE A 531 -11.03 30.93 -8.06
C ILE A 531 -9.99 31.88 -7.50
N THR A 532 -8.73 31.74 -7.91
CA THR A 532 -7.75 32.80 -7.71
C THR A 532 -8.18 34.00 -8.55
N GLU A 533 -8.00 35.22 -8.06
CA GLU A 533 -8.45 36.46 -8.74
C GLU A 533 -8.02 36.55 -10.22
N GLU A 534 -6.98 35.81 -10.63
CA GLU A 534 -6.51 35.70 -12.02
C GLU A 534 -7.42 34.91 -12.97
N GLU A 535 -8.30 34.00 -12.52
CA GLU A 535 -9.16 33.23 -13.44
C GLU A 535 -10.51 33.93 -13.76
N VAL A 536 -10.74 35.12 -13.19
CA VAL A 536 -11.95 35.95 -13.43
C VAL A 536 -11.65 37.19 -14.30
N ALA A 537 -10.38 37.44 -14.61
CA ALA A 537 -9.94 38.49 -15.54
C ALA A 537 -9.82 37.94 -16.98
#